data_AF-A0A962B7T0-F1
#
_entry.id   AF-A0A962B7T0-F1
#
_cell.length_a   1.000
_cell.length_b   1.000
_cell.length_c   1.000
_cell.angle_alpha   90.00
_cell.angle_beta   90.00
_cell.angle_gamma   90.00
#
_symmetry.space_group_name_H-M   'P 1'
#
loop_
_entity.id
_entity.type
_entity.pdbx_description
1 polymer ?
#
loop_
_entity_poly.entity_id
_entity_poly.type
_entity_poly.pdbx_seq_one_letter_code
_entity_poly.pdbx_strand_id
1 'polypeptide(L)'
;MALKALAGRHLSLVAFGGAQVAIDIEPLVRMLRDDAVLHGPTHTYAGALGVAVLAFPLLWLSYAGMARVWNGLIDGSMRPAWRMPSRPSVLPVVSGLLLGTFSHVAIDSIMHADMRPGWPFTDTNPTYAAISISALHTGCVAVGVIGIAVFALLRSRTGSRG
;
A
#
# COMPACT_ATOMS: atom_id res chain seq x y z
N MET A 1 -1.94 4.24 -6.98
CA MET A 1 -2.26 4.16 -8.42
C MET A 1 -1.15 4.69 -9.32
N ALA A 2 -0.57 5.87 -9.06
CA ALA A 2 0.54 6.42 -9.85
C ALA A 2 1.75 5.49 -9.95
N LEU A 3 2.12 4.86 -8.83
CA LEU A 3 3.24 3.92 -8.77
C LEU A 3 3.01 2.68 -9.64
N LYS A 4 1.79 2.15 -9.73
CA LYS A 4 1.47 1.04 -10.63
C LYS A 4 1.49 1.46 -12.10
N ALA A 5 1.02 2.68 -12.38
CA ALA A 5 1.03 3.23 -13.72
C ALA A 5 2.46 3.36 -14.27
N LEU A 6 3.41 3.78 -13.42
CA LEU A 6 4.81 3.96 -13.79
C LEU A 6 5.63 2.66 -13.67
N ALA A 7 5.44 1.88 -12.61
CA ALA A 7 6.22 0.66 -12.36
C ALA A 7 5.69 -0.59 -13.10
N GLY A 8 4.55 -0.50 -13.78
CA GLY A 8 4.04 -1.56 -14.66
C GLY A 8 3.98 -2.94 -13.99
N ARG A 9 4.75 -3.90 -14.50
CA ARG A 9 4.84 -5.28 -13.99
C ARG A 9 5.68 -5.45 -12.71
N HIS A 10 6.37 -4.39 -12.26
CA HIS A 10 7.32 -4.42 -11.13
C HIS A 10 6.67 -4.11 -9.77
N LEU A 11 5.37 -3.81 -9.73
CA LEU A 11 4.65 -3.52 -8.49
C LEU A 11 3.33 -4.28 -8.41
N SER A 12 3.11 -4.99 -7.31
CA SER A 12 1.83 -5.64 -7.00
C SER A 12 0.92 -4.69 -6.22
N LEU A 13 -0.19 -4.25 -6.85
CA LEU A 13 -1.20 -3.44 -6.17
C LEU A 13 -1.90 -4.19 -5.03
N VAL A 14 -2.06 -5.51 -5.18
CA VAL A 14 -2.64 -6.37 -4.14
C VAL A 14 -1.74 -6.37 -2.91
N ALA A 15 -0.42 -6.47 -3.12
CA ALA A 15 0.54 -6.44 -2.03
C ALA A 15 0.63 -5.05 -1.39
N PHE A 16 0.65 -3.99 -2.19
CA PHE A 16 0.59 -2.62 -1.69
C PHE A 16 -0.67 -2.37 -0.85
N GLY A 17 -1.85 -2.74 -1.35
CA GLY A 17 -3.10 -2.60 -0.60
C GLY A 17 -3.15 -3.46 0.66
N GLY A 18 -2.65 -4.70 0.58
CA GLY A 18 -2.52 -5.58 1.75
C GLY A 18 -1.59 -5.01 2.82
N ALA A 19 -0.52 -4.32 2.44
CA ALA A 19 0.37 -3.64 3.37
C ALA A 19 -0.33 -2.51 4.14
N GLN A 20 -1.19 -1.72 3.48
CA GLN A 20 -1.99 -0.69 4.16
C GLN A 20 -2.87 -1.31 5.24
N VAL A 21 -3.60 -2.38 4.91
CA VAL A 21 -4.45 -3.08 5.89
C VAL A 21 -3.62 -3.68 7.02
N ALA A 22 -2.48 -4.29 6.71
CA ALA A 22 -1.66 -4.99 7.69
C ALA A 22 -1.05 -4.05 8.74
N ILE A 23 -0.57 -2.88 8.32
CA ILE A 23 0.03 -1.91 9.25
C ILE A 23 -1.03 -1.25 10.14
N ASP A 24 -2.23 -0.98 9.60
CA ASP A 24 -3.38 -0.41 10.33
C ASP A 24 -3.97 -1.31 11.43
N ILE A 25 -3.57 -2.59 11.50
CA ILE A 25 -4.03 -3.49 12.57
C ILE A 25 -3.61 -2.95 13.95
N GLU A 26 -2.40 -2.40 14.09
CA GLU A 26 -1.95 -1.83 15.36
C GLU A 26 -2.86 -0.69 15.85
N PRO A 27 -3.01 0.43 15.12
CA PRO A 27 -3.82 1.56 15.59
C PRO A 27 -5.27 1.14 15.78
N LEU A 28 -5.82 0.25 14.95
CA LEU A 28 -7.18 -0.28 15.16
C LEU A 28 -7.31 -1.00 16.52
N VAL A 29 -6.38 -1.91 16.83
CA VAL A 29 -6.41 -2.64 18.12
C VAL A 29 -6.24 -1.68 19.29
N ARG A 30 -5.40 -0.65 19.15
CA ARG A 30 -5.16 0.36 20.18
C ARG A 30 -6.35 1.29 20.40
N MET A 31 -7.05 1.68 19.33
CA MET A 31 -8.33 2.40 19.43
C MET A 31 -9.38 1.58 20.17
N LEU A 32 -9.47 0.28 19.91
CA LEU A 32 -10.40 -0.62 20.61
C LEU A 32 -10.07 -0.81 22.10
N ARG A 33 -8.83 -0.51 22.50
CA ARG A 33 -8.37 -0.54 23.89
C ARG A 33 -8.41 0.82 24.59
N ASP A 34 -8.75 1.88 23.85
CA ASP A 34 -8.70 3.27 24.32
C ASP A 34 -7.28 3.70 24.76
N ASP A 35 -6.26 3.22 24.03
CA ASP A 35 -4.87 3.57 24.31
C ASP A 35 -4.58 5.04 23.94
N ALA A 36 -3.79 5.74 24.76
CA ALA A 36 -3.39 7.13 24.50
C ALA A 36 -2.42 7.30 23.32
N VAL A 37 -1.72 6.23 22.93
CA VAL A 37 -0.77 6.21 21.79
C VAL A 37 -1.23 5.13 20.84
N LEU A 38 -1.62 5.51 19.63
CA LEU A 38 -2.17 4.61 18.61
C LEU A 38 -1.06 4.06 17.70
N HIS A 39 -0.06 4.89 17.39
CA HIS A 39 1.02 4.54 16.48
C HIS A 39 2.26 4.11 17.27
N GLY A 40 2.44 2.81 17.41
CA GLY A 40 3.51 2.21 18.20
C GLY A 40 4.60 1.55 17.33
N PRO A 41 5.14 0.38 17.74
CA PRO A 41 6.29 -0.21 17.08
C PRO A 41 6.11 -0.49 15.58
N THR A 42 4.90 -0.78 15.09
CA THR A 42 4.70 -1.11 13.67
C THR A 42 4.80 0.13 12.78
N HIS A 43 4.53 1.32 13.34
CA HIS A 43 4.59 2.62 12.68
C HIS A 43 5.97 3.30 12.78
N THR A 44 7.02 2.48 12.86
CA THR A 44 8.43 2.87 12.72
C THR A 44 8.97 2.34 11.40
N TYR A 45 10.03 2.91 10.82
CA TYR A 45 10.60 2.35 9.57
C TYR A 45 11.13 0.91 9.77
N ALA A 46 11.67 0.61 10.95
CA ALA A 46 12.09 -0.75 11.30
C ALA A 46 10.87 -1.69 11.46
N GLY A 47 9.81 -1.24 12.11
CA GLY A 47 8.56 -1.96 12.26
C GLY A 47 7.85 -2.19 10.94
N ALA A 48 7.80 -1.19 10.07
CA ALA A 48 7.23 -1.26 8.73
C ALA A 48 7.96 -2.27 7.84
N LEU A 49 9.28 -2.42 8.01
CA LEU A 49 10.05 -3.49 7.38
C LEU A 49 9.63 -4.86 7.95
N GLY A 50 9.49 -4.98 9.28
CA GLY A 50 8.98 -6.17 9.94
C GLY A 50 7.59 -6.58 9.45
N VAL A 51 6.65 -5.63 9.36
CA VAL A 51 5.31 -5.84 8.80
C VAL A 51 5.38 -6.32 7.36
N ALA A 52 6.22 -5.70 6.52
CA ALA A 52 6.39 -6.16 5.13
C ALA A 52 6.92 -7.59 5.05
N VAL A 53 7.89 -7.96 5.89
CA VAL A 53 8.44 -9.33 5.95
C VAL A 53 7.38 -10.33 6.41
N LEU A 54 6.58 -10.01 7.44
CA LEU A 54 5.55 -10.89 7.98
C LEU A 54 4.31 -10.99 7.08
N ALA A 55 3.96 -9.92 6.37
CA ALA A 55 2.85 -9.90 5.43
C ALA A 55 3.14 -10.72 4.17
N PHE A 56 4.40 -10.87 3.79
CA PHE A 56 4.80 -11.65 2.61
C PHE A 56 4.28 -13.10 2.63
N PRO A 57 4.58 -13.95 3.64
CA PRO A 57 4.09 -15.32 3.66
C PRO A 57 2.57 -15.39 3.74
N LEU A 58 1.91 -14.49 4.48
CA LEU A 58 0.45 -14.45 4.59
C LEU A 58 -0.20 -14.20 3.21
N LEU A 59 0.30 -13.20 2.48
CA LEU A 59 -0.14 -12.91 1.12
C LEU A 59 0.18 -14.08 0.19
N TRP A 60 1.38 -14.65 0.29
CA TRP A 60 1.81 -15.74 -0.57
C TRP A 60 0.91 -16.98 -0.45
N LEU A 61 0.57 -17.35 0.79
CA LEU A 61 -0.30 -18.51 1.07
C LEU A 61 -1.76 -18.25 0.67
N SER A 62 -2.25 -17.01 0.81
CA SER A 62 -3.64 -16.65 0.48
C SER A 62 -3.85 -16.29 -0.98
N TYR A 63 -2.78 -15.99 -1.74
CA TYR A 63 -2.87 -15.44 -3.10
C TYR A 63 -3.71 -16.28 -4.06
N ALA A 64 -3.51 -17.61 -4.05
CA ALA A 64 -4.24 -18.49 -4.95
C ALA A 64 -5.75 -18.49 -4.66
N GLY A 65 -6.15 -18.41 -3.39
CA GLY A 65 -7.54 -18.25 -2.98
C GLY A 65 -8.11 -16.92 -3.45
N MET A 66 -7.39 -15.82 -3.18
CA MET A 66 -7.78 -14.48 -3.61
C MET A 66 -7.95 -14.38 -5.12
N ALA A 67 -6.99 -14.91 -5.89
CA ALA A 67 -7.05 -14.89 -7.34
C ALA A 67 -8.23 -15.69 -7.89
N ARG A 68 -8.58 -16.84 -7.30
CA ARG A 68 -9.76 -17.63 -7.69
C ARG A 68 -11.05 -16.87 -7.44
N VAL A 69 -11.22 -16.33 -6.23
CA VAL A 69 -12.42 -15.56 -5.85
C VAL A 69 -12.56 -14.35 -6.77
N TRP A 70 -11.51 -13.53 -6.90
CA TRP A 70 -11.52 -12.35 -7.75
C TRP A 70 -11.83 -12.68 -9.21
N ASN A 71 -11.13 -13.67 -9.80
CA ASN A 71 -11.34 -14.05 -11.20
C ASN A 71 -12.73 -14.64 -11.44
N GLY A 72 -13.32 -15.33 -10.45
CA GLY A 72 -14.70 -15.81 -10.50
C GLY A 72 -15.73 -14.68 -10.44
N LEU A 73 -15.48 -13.64 -9.64
CA LEU A 73 -16.38 -12.46 -9.54
C LEU A 73 -16.43 -11.64 -10.82
N ILE A 74 -15.32 -11.58 -11.58
CA ILE A 74 -15.26 -10.84 -12.85
C ILE A 74 -15.49 -11.74 -14.07
N ASP A 75 -15.75 -13.04 -13.87
CA ASP A 75 -16.04 -13.98 -14.95
C ASP A 75 -17.36 -13.58 -15.63
N GLY A 76 -17.33 -13.43 -16.95
CA GLY A 76 -18.43 -12.86 -17.74
C GLY A 76 -18.30 -11.36 -18.08
N SER A 77 -17.39 -10.62 -17.45
CA SER A 77 -17.25 -9.16 -17.68
C SER A 77 -16.46 -8.75 -18.94
N MET A 78 -16.06 -9.68 -19.83
CA MET A 78 -15.25 -9.45 -21.05
C MET A 78 -13.98 -8.60 -20.88
N ARG A 79 -13.45 -8.43 -19.65
CA ARG A 79 -12.25 -7.62 -19.40
C ARG A 79 -11.06 -8.45 -18.89
N PRO A 80 -10.41 -9.26 -19.76
CA PRO A 80 -9.24 -10.08 -19.38
C PRO A 80 -8.10 -9.26 -18.76
N ALA A 81 -8.05 -7.97 -19.11
CA ALA A 81 -7.24 -6.91 -18.51
C ALA A 81 -7.21 -6.84 -16.97
N TRP A 82 -8.25 -7.31 -16.26
CA TRP A 82 -8.40 -7.18 -14.80
C TRP A 82 -8.28 -8.50 -14.06
N ARG A 83 -8.02 -9.60 -14.77
CA ARG A 83 -7.76 -10.90 -14.15
C ARG A 83 -6.45 -10.87 -13.39
N MET A 84 -6.49 -11.43 -12.17
CA MET A 84 -5.28 -11.70 -11.40
C MET A 84 -4.56 -12.91 -11.99
N PRO A 85 -3.23 -12.84 -12.17
CA PRO A 85 -2.44 -14.01 -12.51
C PRO A 85 -2.63 -15.14 -11.49
N SER A 86 -2.46 -16.39 -11.92
CA SER A 86 -2.60 -17.55 -11.01
C SER A 86 -1.44 -17.66 -10.00
N ARG A 87 -0.30 -17.03 -10.28
CA ARG A 87 0.88 -17.01 -9.40
C ARG A 87 1.46 -15.59 -9.32
N PRO A 88 1.79 -15.09 -8.12
CA PRO A 88 2.46 -13.82 -7.98
C PRO A 88 3.95 -13.97 -8.31
N SER A 89 4.56 -12.89 -8.80
CA SER A 89 6.01 -12.80 -8.86
C SER A 89 6.54 -12.20 -7.55
N VAL A 90 7.65 -12.72 -7.05
CA VAL A 90 8.25 -12.31 -5.77
C VAL A 90 8.60 -10.82 -5.77
N LEU A 91 9.33 -10.34 -6.78
CA LEU A 91 9.80 -8.96 -6.82
C LEU A 91 8.64 -7.95 -6.76
N PRO A 92 7.59 -8.04 -7.60
CA PRO A 92 6.44 -7.14 -7.48
C PRO A 92 5.70 -7.21 -6.15
N VAL A 93 5.63 -8.38 -5.51
CA VAL A 93 5.02 -8.52 -4.18
C VAL A 93 5.87 -7.80 -3.14
N VAL A 94 7.17 -8.08 -3.08
CA VAL A 94 8.09 -7.47 -2.13
C VAL A 94 8.13 -5.95 -2.33
N SER A 95 8.26 -5.47 -3.56
CA SER A 95 8.21 -4.04 -3.86
C SER A 95 6.88 -3.42 -3.46
N GLY A 96 5.76 -4.13 -3.64
CA GLY A 96 4.44 -3.69 -3.21
C GLY A 96 4.33 -3.53 -1.70
N LEU A 97 4.78 -4.54 -0.95
CA LEU A 97 4.76 -4.54 0.51
C LEU A 97 5.62 -3.42 1.10
N LEU A 98 6.89 -3.34 0.68
CA LEU A 98 7.83 -2.33 1.17
C LEU A 98 7.36 -0.91 0.84
N LEU A 99 6.91 -0.69 -0.40
CA LEU A 99 6.42 0.62 -0.82
C LEU A 99 5.14 0.99 -0.07
N GLY A 100 4.25 0.02 0.18
CA GLY A 100 3.06 0.20 0.99
C GLY A 100 3.42 0.64 2.41
N THR A 101 4.09 -0.21 3.16
CA THR A 101 4.39 0.05 4.58
C THR A 101 5.23 1.32 4.77
N PHE A 102 6.25 1.57 3.93
CA PHE A 102 7.06 2.78 4.06
C PHE A 102 6.31 4.05 3.65
N SER A 103 5.49 4.01 2.60
CA SER A 103 4.68 5.17 2.24
C SER A 103 3.60 5.47 3.29
N HIS A 104 3.06 4.44 3.93
CA HIS A 104 2.11 4.58 5.03
C HIS A 104 2.75 5.31 6.20
N VAL A 105 3.87 4.80 6.74
CA VAL A 105 4.62 5.48 7.83
C VAL A 105 5.00 6.90 7.45
N ALA A 106 5.43 7.16 6.22
CA ALA A 106 5.82 8.49 5.78
C ALA A 106 4.64 9.48 5.77
N ILE A 107 3.45 9.05 5.33
CA ILE A 107 2.24 9.88 5.31
C ILE A 107 1.73 10.12 6.73
N ASP A 108 1.65 9.06 7.54
CA ASP A 108 1.22 9.15 8.94
C ASP A 108 2.12 10.06 9.76
N SER A 109 3.42 10.03 9.50
CA SER A 109 4.39 10.91 10.16
C SER A 109 4.12 12.39 9.92
N ILE A 110 3.38 12.77 8.88
CA ILE A 110 2.99 14.16 8.65
C ILE A 110 1.75 14.53 9.48
N MET A 111 0.82 13.60 9.67
CA MET A 111 -0.51 13.89 10.20
C MET A 111 -0.70 13.55 11.69
N HIS A 112 0.03 12.58 12.23
CA HIS A 112 -0.18 12.04 13.56
C HIS A 112 0.90 12.49 14.54
N ALA A 113 0.46 13.10 15.66
CA ALA A 113 1.35 13.68 16.66
C ALA A 113 2.08 12.64 17.52
N ASP A 114 1.53 11.41 17.61
CA ASP A 114 2.08 10.31 18.39
C ASP A 114 3.08 9.44 17.62
N MET A 115 3.29 9.72 16.32
CA MET A 115 4.25 9.02 15.47
C MET A 115 5.70 9.23 15.91
N ARG A 116 6.47 8.13 15.93
CA ARG A 116 7.92 8.11 16.17
C ARG A 116 8.65 7.28 15.11
N PRO A 117 8.73 7.74 13.85
CA PRO A 117 9.12 6.90 12.72
C PRO A 117 10.55 6.34 12.81
N GLY A 118 11.45 7.04 13.51
CA GLY A 118 12.85 6.65 13.69
C GLY A 118 13.15 5.83 14.95
N TRP A 119 12.16 5.45 15.75
CA TRP A 119 12.37 4.64 16.95
C TRP A 119 12.95 3.26 16.59
N PRO A 120 13.91 2.70 17.35
CA PRO A 120 14.42 3.13 18.66
C PRO A 120 15.61 4.09 18.62
N PHE A 121 16.01 4.58 17.44
CA PHE A 121 17.17 5.47 17.31
C PHE A 121 16.83 6.92 17.65
N THR A 122 15.60 7.36 17.39
CA THR A 122 15.10 8.68 17.75
C THR A 122 13.61 8.61 18.09
N ASP A 123 13.21 9.37 19.12
CA ASP A 123 11.81 9.58 19.50
C ASP A 123 11.16 10.77 18.79
N THR A 124 11.89 11.45 17.90
CA THR A 124 11.40 12.66 17.23
C THR A 124 10.73 12.35 15.89
N ASN A 125 9.77 13.19 15.51
CA ASN A 125 9.15 13.19 14.20
C ASN A 125 9.30 14.58 13.55
N PRO A 126 10.37 14.80 12.76
CA PRO A 126 10.64 16.11 12.16
C PRO A 126 9.65 16.48 11.05
N THR A 127 8.88 15.51 10.54
CA THR A 127 7.92 15.71 9.46
C THR A 127 6.50 16.04 9.95
N TYR A 128 6.26 15.97 11.27
CA TYR A 128 4.95 16.27 11.83
C TYR A 128 4.51 17.68 11.46
N ALA A 129 3.31 17.79 10.88
CA ALA A 129 2.71 19.03 10.39
C ALA A 129 3.58 19.82 9.38
N ALA A 130 4.50 19.16 8.66
CA ALA A 130 5.34 19.80 7.63
C ALA A 130 4.50 20.45 6.51
N ILE A 131 3.30 19.93 6.27
CA ILE A 131 2.24 20.55 5.44
C ILE A 131 0.90 20.41 6.16
N SER A 132 -0.09 21.22 5.78
CA SER A 132 -1.44 21.10 6.34
C SER A 132 -2.09 19.77 5.93
N ILE A 133 -2.98 19.24 6.78
CA ILE A 133 -3.75 18.01 6.51
C ILE A 133 -4.54 18.15 5.20
N SER A 134 -5.14 19.31 4.94
CA SER A 134 -5.85 19.58 3.69
C SER A 134 -4.94 19.51 2.47
N ALA A 135 -3.71 20.06 2.56
CA ALA A 135 -2.73 19.97 1.48
C ALA A 135 -2.26 18.53 1.26
N LEU A 136 -2.01 17.78 2.33
CA LEU A 136 -1.65 16.36 2.28
C LEU A 136 -2.73 15.54 1.56
N HIS A 137 -3.99 15.64 1.99
CA HIS A 137 -5.11 14.95 1.36
C HIS A 137 -5.28 15.33 -0.12
N THR A 138 -5.20 16.62 -0.43
CA THR A 138 -5.31 17.10 -1.81
C THR A 138 -4.19 16.53 -2.68
N GLY A 139 -2.95 16.50 -2.16
CA GLY A 139 -1.81 15.88 -2.83
C GLY A 139 -2.02 14.40 -3.10
N CYS A 140 -2.49 13.64 -2.09
CA CYS A 140 -2.81 12.22 -2.24
C CYS A 140 -3.87 11.98 -3.32
N VAL A 141 -4.96 12.77 -3.32
CA VAL A 141 -6.02 12.69 -4.33
C VAL A 141 -5.49 13.02 -5.71
N ALA A 142 -4.73 14.11 -5.85
CA ALA A 142 -4.15 14.54 -7.13
C ALA A 142 -3.23 13.46 -7.72
N VAL A 143 -2.29 12.92 -6.93
CA VAL A 143 -1.41 11.82 -7.35
C VAL A 143 -2.21 10.55 -7.68
N GLY A 144 -3.27 10.26 -6.92
CA GLY A 144 -4.19 9.17 -7.19
C GLY A 144 -4.84 9.27 -8.58
N VAL A 145 -5.43 10.43 -8.89
CA VAL A 145 -6.11 10.71 -10.16
C VAL A 145 -5.12 10.68 -11.33
N ILE A 146 -3.97 11.37 -11.20
CA ILE A 146 -2.91 11.34 -12.22
C ILE A 146 -2.49 9.91 -12.50
N GLY A 147 -2.33 9.10 -11.46
CA GLY A 147 -1.98 7.70 -11.60
C GLY A 147 -3.01 6.85 -12.36
N ILE A 148 -4.29 7.07 -12.10
CA ILE A 148 -5.37 6.39 -12.85
C ILE A 148 -5.35 6.83 -14.33
N ALA A 149 -5.20 8.12 -14.59
CA ALA A 149 -5.15 8.67 -15.96
C ALA A 149 -3.96 8.10 -16.75
N VAL A 150 -2.75 8.11 -16.16
CA VAL A 150 -1.55 7.52 -16.79
C VAL A 150 -1.72 6.02 -17.03
N PHE A 151 -2.28 5.28 -16.07
CA PHE A 151 -2.53 3.84 -16.24
C PHE A 151 -3.49 3.56 -17.41
N ALA A 152 -4.59 4.32 -17.51
CA ALA A 152 -5.55 4.20 -18.60
C ALA A 152 -4.91 4.50 -19.97
N LEU A 153 -4.10 5.57 -20.06
CA LEU A 153 -3.38 5.95 -21.28
C LEU A 153 -2.35 4.89 -21.73
N LEU A 154 -1.62 4.27 -20.80
CA LEU A 154 -0.65 3.23 -21.14
C LEU A 154 -1.34 1.93 -21.59
N ARG A 155 -2.51 1.62 -21.03
CA ARG A 155 -3.36 0.48 -21.42
C ARG A 155 -4.01 0.67 -22.79
N SER A 156 -4.46 1.88 -23.13
CA SER A 156 -5.06 2.13 -24.45
C SER A 156 -4.04 2.00 -25.59
N ARG A 157 -2.78 2.40 -25.36
CA ARG A 157 -1.68 2.26 -26.35
C ARG A 157 -1.23 0.83 -26.58
N THR A 158 -1.39 -0.06 -25.59
CA THR A 158 -1.04 -1.48 -25.72
C THR A 158 -2.15 -2.30 -26.37
N GLY A 159 -3.40 -1.87 -26.28
CA GLY A 159 -4.53 -2.47 -27.00
C GLY A 159 -4.63 -2.11 -28.49
N SER A 160 -3.99 -1.03 -28.95
CA SER A 160 -4.01 -0.63 -30.38
C SER A 160 -2.90 -1.25 -31.23
N ARG A 161 -2.07 -2.14 -30.66
CA ARG A 161 -0.93 -2.81 -31.32
C ARG A 161 -1.09 -4.33 -31.42
N GLY A 162 -2.28 -4.85 -31.11
CA GLY A 162 -2.63 -6.27 -31.20
C GLY A 162 -3.62 -6.54 -32.30
#